data_AF-A0A0B7H0N3-F1
#
_entry.id   AF-A0A0B7H0N3-F1
#
_cell.length_a   1.000
_cell.length_b   1.000
_cell.length_c   1.000
_cell.angle_alpha   90.00
_cell.angle_beta   90.00
_cell.angle_gamma   90.00
#
_symmetry.space_group_name_H-M   'P 1'
#
loop_
_entity.id
_entity.type
_entity.pdbx_description
1 polymer ?
#
loop_
_entity_poly.entity_id
_entity_poly.type
_entity_poly.pdbx_seq_one_letter_code
_entity_poly.pdbx_strand_id
1 'polypeptide(L)'
;MSKSGTETSSFGVSGRINHDSSKFYDSKLYKELEKKEQIISDIENPFPKELLDSIILGSCQNMNKIPDNSLHLMITSPPYNVSKEYDDDLSLEEYLKLLENAFSETYRVLVNGGRACINIANLGRKPYIPLSDYISKTS
;
A
#
# COMPACT_ATOMS: atom_id res chain seq x y z
N MET A 1 4.23 22.51 26.23
CA MET A 1 3.90 21.33 27.05
C MET A 1 3.71 20.15 26.09
N SER A 2 4.63 19.17 26.08
CA SER A 2 4.46 17.96 25.27
C SER A 2 3.31 17.13 25.85
N LYS A 3 2.35 16.74 25.02
CA LYS A 3 1.31 15.78 25.42
C LYS A 3 1.94 14.39 25.48
N SER A 4 1.81 13.73 26.63
CA SER A 4 2.21 12.34 26.84
C SER A 4 1.50 11.44 25.82
N GLY A 5 2.23 10.50 25.24
CA GLY A 5 1.65 9.46 24.39
C GLY A 5 0.68 8.56 25.15
N THR A 6 -0.10 7.80 24.40
CA THR A 6 -1.10 6.86 24.94
C THR A 6 -0.51 5.46 24.97
N GLU A 7 -0.95 4.59 25.86
CA GLU A 7 -0.50 3.19 25.91
C GLU A 7 -1.70 2.25 25.88
N THR A 8 -1.46 0.98 25.53
CA THR A 8 -2.52 -0.03 25.42
C THR A 8 -3.20 -0.24 26.78
N SER A 9 -4.48 0.14 26.88
CA SER A 9 -5.28 -0.06 28.08
C SER A 9 -5.55 -1.54 28.33
N SER A 10 -5.60 -1.93 29.61
CA SER A 10 -5.97 -3.29 30.03
C SER A 10 -7.44 -3.63 29.72
N PHE A 11 -8.30 -2.62 29.56
CA PHE A 11 -9.70 -2.75 29.20
C PHE A 11 -10.23 -1.46 28.54
N GLY A 12 -11.19 -1.57 27.61
CA GLY A 12 -11.77 -0.42 26.90
C GLY A 12 -10.84 0.21 25.85
N VAL A 13 -11.24 1.37 25.31
CA VAL A 13 -10.46 2.15 24.34
C VAL A 13 -9.92 3.42 25.02
N SER A 14 -8.61 3.50 25.21
CA SER A 14 -7.91 4.77 25.47
C SER A 14 -7.61 5.49 24.13
N GLY A 15 -7.33 6.80 24.20
CA GLY A 15 -6.98 7.59 23.01
C GLY A 15 -5.77 7.02 22.25
N ARG A 16 -5.57 7.43 20.99
CA ARG A 16 -4.49 6.93 20.11
C ARG A 16 -3.54 8.03 19.65
N ILE A 17 -3.05 8.84 20.58
CA ILE A 17 -2.08 9.89 20.28
C ILE A 17 -0.71 9.38 20.73
N ASN A 18 0.28 9.30 19.83
CA ASN A 18 1.62 8.77 20.09
C ASN A 18 1.59 7.44 20.89
N HIS A 19 0.97 6.40 20.31
CA HIS A 19 0.65 5.17 21.02
C HIS A 19 1.86 4.24 21.18
N ASP A 20 2.29 3.98 22.42
CA ASP A 20 3.31 2.97 22.71
C ASP A 20 2.70 1.57 22.60
N SER A 21 3.17 0.81 21.60
CA SER A 21 2.71 -0.54 21.29
C SER A 21 3.69 -1.63 21.76
N SER A 22 4.77 -1.26 22.47
CA SER A 22 5.83 -2.19 22.93
C SER A 22 5.24 -3.41 23.65
N LYS A 23 4.28 -3.19 24.56
CA LYS A 23 3.59 -4.26 25.31
C LYS A 23 2.87 -5.29 24.41
N PHE A 24 2.31 -4.86 23.28
CA PHE A 24 1.63 -5.74 22.33
C PHE A 24 2.64 -6.58 21.55
N TYR A 25 3.71 -5.94 21.04
CA TYR A 25 4.78 -6.60 20.30
C TYR A 25 5.69 -7.47 21.18
N ASP A 26 5.75 -7.23 22.49
CA ASP A 26 6.48 -8.07 23.47
C ASP A 26 5.67 -9.27 23.98
N SER A 27 4.43 -9.42 23.50
CA SER A 27 3.55 -10.53 23.91
C SER A 27 4.07 -11.89 23.40
N LYS A 28 3.66 -12.97 24.07
CA LYS A 28 4.10 -14.33 23.73
C LYS A 28 3.85 -14.71 22.26
N LEU A 29 2.81 -14.14 21.63
CA LEU A 29 2.47 -14.35 20.23
C LEU A 29 3.62 -14.01 19.28
N TYR A 30 4.38 -12.95 19.61
CA TYR A 30 5.46 -12.43 18.76
C TYR A 30 6.84 -12.99 19.14
N LYS A 31 6.95 -13.78 20.22
CA LYS A 31 8.24 -14.37 20.65
C LYS A 31 8.74 -15.48 19.74
N GLU A 32 7.84 -16.19 19.09
CA GLU A 32 8.14 -17.32 18.20
C GLU A 32 8.19 -16.92 16.73
N LEU A 33 7.74 -15.70 16.39
CA LEU A 33 8.03 -15.12 15.10
C LEU A 33 9.53 -14.81 15.10
N GLU A 34 10.29 -15.51 14.24
CA GLU A 34 11.68 -15.14 13.99
C GLU A 34 11.72 -13.63 13.75
N LYS A 35 12.48 -12.90 14.57
CA LYS A 35 12.89 -11.54 14.23
C LYS A 35 13.75 -11.70 12.98
N LYS A 36 13.14 -11.81 11.80
CA LYS A 36 13.82 -11.42 10.59
C LYS A 36 14.21 -9.98 10.87
N GLU A 37 15.50 -9.75 11.04
CA GLU A 37 16.10 -8.44 10.86
C GLU A 37 15.87 -8.06 9.39
N GLN A 38 14.62 -7.84 8.99
CA GLN A 38 14.39 -6.78 8.05
C GLN A 38 14.76 -5.55 8.86
N ILE A 39 16.00 -5.10 8.64
CA ILE A 39 16.35 -3.71 8.80
C ILE A 39 15.37 -2.97 7.89
N ILE A 40 14.16 -2.74 8.39
CA ILE A 40 13.23 -1.79 7.81
C ILE A 40 13.91 -0.48 8.10
N SER A 41 14.74 -0.05 7.16
CA SER A 41 15.47 1.18 7.30
C SER A 41 14.44 2.29 7.54
N ASP A 42 14.57 3.09 8.59
CA ASP A 42 13.75 4.30 8.82
C ASP A 42 14.02 5.39 7.74
N ILE A 43 14.46 4.98 6.55
CA ILE A 43 14.75 5.84 5.42
C ILE A 43 13.42 6.27 4.83
N GLU A 44 13.00 7.47 5.23
CA GLU A 44 11.98 8.26 4.57
C GLU A 44 12.68 9.34 3.76
N ASN A 45 12.54 9.29 2.43
CA ASN A 45 13.07 10.31 1.55
C ASN A 45 12.13 11.52 1.49
N PRO A 46 12.66 12.76 1.48
CA PRO A 46 11.82 13.93 1.37
C PRO A 46 11.09 13.95 0.01
N PHE A 47 9.79 14.20 0.04
CA PHE A 47 9.01 14.36 -1.19
C PHE A 47 9.37 15.68 -1.90
N PRO A 48 9.60 15.70 -3.22
CA PRO A 48 9.96 16.90 -3.95
C PRO A 48 8.85 17.96 -3.90
N LYS A 49 9.18 19.20 -3.52
CA LYS A 49 8.20 20.28 -3.34
C LYS A 49 7.52 20.66 -4.64
N GLU A 50 8.23 20.54 -5.76
CA GLU A 50 7.76 20.82 -7.11
C GLU A 50 6.70 19.83 -7.60
N LEU A 51 6.58 18.65 -6.97
CA LEU A 51 5.57 17.65 -7.29
C LEU A 51 4.31 17.76 -6.43
N LEU A 52 4.34 18.56 -5.36
CA LEU A 52 3.17 18.79 -4.53
C LEU A 52 2.06 19.46 -5.34
N ASP A 53 0.82 18.99 -5.12
CA ASP A 53 -0.40 19.50 -5.77
C ASP A 53 -0.30 19.57 -7.31
N SER A 54 0.47 18.65 -7.90
CA SER A 54 0.74 18.60 -9.34
C SER A 54 0.12 17.39 -10.01
N ILE A 55 -0.11 17.48 -11.32
CA ILE A 55 -0.49 16.35 -12.17
C ILE A 55 0.74 15.89 -12.93
N ILE A 56 1.15 14.64 -12.68
CA ILE A 56 2.25 14.00 -13.39
C ILE A 56 1.66 13.20 -14.56
N LEU A 57 1.89 13.65 -15.78
CA LEU A 57 1.56 12.87 -16.97
C LEU A 57 2.58 11.72 -17.11
N GLY A 58 2.07 10.48 -17.11
CA GLY A 58 2.85 9.25 -17.22
C GLY A 58 2.03 8.00 -16.91
N SER A 59 2.64 6.82 -17.11
CA SER A 59 2.05 5.54 -16.72
C SER A 59 2.29 5.27 -15.24
N CYS A 60 1.28 4.80 -14.52
CA CYS A 60 1.43 4.38 -13.12
C CYS A 60 2.35 3.14 -12.96
N GLN A 61 2.64 2.43 -14.04
CA GLN A 61 3.61 1.33 -14.07
C GLN A 61 5.07 1.83 -14.04
N ASN A 62 5.28 3.15 -14.12
CA ASN A 62 6.58 3.78 -14.00
C ASN A 62 6.45 5.16 -13.34
N MET A 63 6.66 5.19 -12.03
CA MET A 63 6.65 6.38 -11.18
C MET A 63 8.07 6.91 -10.93
N ASN A 64 8.99 6.81 -11.90
CA ASN A 64 10.40 7.23 -11.76
C ASN A 64 10.62 8.69 -11.34
N LYS A 65 9.64 9.56 -11.54
CA LYS A 65 9.66 10.96 -11.06
C LYS A 65 9.47 11.06 -9.55
N ILE A 66 8.90 10.03 -8.92
CA ILE A 66 8.62 9.97 -7.48
C ILE A 66 9.75 9.16 -6.79
N PRO A 67 10.43 9.74 -5.79
CA PRO A 67 11.47 9.03 -5.05
C PRO A 67 10.93 7.81 -4.28
N ASP A 68 11.78 6.80 -4.11
CA ASP A 68 11.52 5.66 -3.23
C ASP A 68 11.19 6.15 -1.81
N ASN A 69 10.36 5.43 -1.06
CA ASN A 69 10.08 5.71 0.36
C ASN A 69 9.75 7.19 0.67
N SER A 70 8.88 7.83 -0.11
CA SER A 70 8.57 9.27 0.04
C SER A 70 7.08 9.57 0.21
N LEU A 71 6.20 8.59 0.00
CA LEU A 71 4.75 8.73 0.11
C LEU A 71 4.18 7.96 1.29
N HIS A 72 3.21 8.55 1.98
CA HIS A 72 2.57 7.93 3.15
C HIS A 72 1.28 7.17 2.82
N LEU A 73 0.58 7.59 1.76
CA LEU A 73 -0.73 7.08 1.38
C LEU A 73 -0.85 7.08 -0.15
N MET A 74 -1.22 5.93 -0.70
CA MET A 74 -1.63 5.78 -2.09
C MET A 74 -3.10 5.37 -2.13
N ILE A 75 -3.91 6.05 -2.93
CA ILE A 75 -5.31 5.68 -3.21
C ILE A 75 -5.48 5.51 -4.72
N THR A 76 -5.86 4.32 -5.17
CA THR A 76 -6.05 4.06 -6.59
C THR A 76 -7.26 3.18 -6.87
N SER A 77 -7.85 3.37 -8.04
CA SER A 77 -8.91 2.55 -8.62
C SER A 77 -8.48 2.21 -10.05
N PRO A 78 -7.66 1.15 -10.24
CA PRO A 78 -7.18 0.78 -11.57
C PRO A 78 -8.36 0.47 -12.51
N PRO A 79 -8.17 0.62 -13.84
CA PRO A 79 -9.22 0.29 -14.80
C PRO A 79 -9.70 -1.15 -14.59
N TYR A 80 -10.99 -1.41 -14.83
CA TYR A 80 -11.57 -2.73 -14.58
C TYR A 80 -11.55 -3.63 -15.82
N ASN A 81 -10.99 -3.20 -16.95
CA ASN A 81 -10.91 -4.02 -18.16
C ASN A 81 -12.29 -4.63 -18.52
N VAL A 82 -13.36 -3.83 -18.37
CA VAL A 82 -14.77 -4.26 -18.52
C VAL A 82 -15.36 -3.83 -19.87
N SER A 83 -14.50 -3.61 -20.87
CA SER A 83 -14.90 -3.27 -22.24
C SER A 83 -15.81 -2.03 -22.31
N LYS A 84 -15.63 -1.05 -21.41
CA LYS A 84 -16.22 0.29 -21.59
C LYS A 84 -15.43 1.02 -22.69
N GLU A 85 -16.01 2.05 -23.31
CA GLU A 85 -15.39 2.84 -24.42
C GLU A 85 -13.99 3.43 -24.13
N TYR A 86 -13.48 3.31 -22.90
CA TYR A 86 -12.19 3.82 -22.44
C TYR A 86 -11.23 2.73 -21.93
N ASP A 87 -11.65 1.46 -21.87
CA ASP A 87 -10.80 0.36 -21.45
C ASP A 87 -10.12 -0.26 -22.68
N ASP A 88 -8.79 -0.40 -22.63
CA ASP A 88 -8.04 -1.22 -23.59
C ASP A 88 -8.53 -2.67 -23.51
N ASP A 89 -8.59 -3.39 -24.64
CA ASP A 89 -8.98 -4.80 -24.69
C ASP A 89 -7.82 -5.70 -24.24
N LEU A 90 -7.49 -5.63 -22.94
CA LEU A 90 -6.38 -6.39 -22.36
C LEU A 90 -6.81 -7.84 -22.11
N SER A 91 -5.93 -8.78 -22.42
CA SER A 91 -6.04 -10.13 -21.88
C SER A 91 -5.93 -10.13 -20.34
N LEU A 92 -6.41 -11.19 -19.69
CA LEU A 92 -6.26 -11.33 -18.24
C LEU A 92 -4.79 -11.26 -17.80
N GLU A 93 -3.88 -11.82 -18.59
CA GLU A 93 -2.44 -11.79 -18.30
C GLU A 93 -1.89 -10.37 -18.37
N GLU A 94 -2.22 -9.62 -19.44
CA GLU A 94 -1.81 -8.22 -19.58
C GLU A 94 -2.38 -7.33 -18.47
N TYR A 95 -3.63 -7.58 -18.09
CA TYR A 95 -4.27 -6.87 -16.97
C TYR A 95 -3.57 -7.15 -15.64
N LEU A 96 -3.32 -8.42 -15.31
CA LEU A 96 -2.60 -8.80 -14.10
C LEU A 96 -1.18 -8.24 -14.11
N LYS A 97 -0.52 -8.19 -15.28
CA LYS A 97 0.82 -7.62 -15.41
C LYS A 97 0.83 -6.11 -15.17
N LEU A 98 -0.17 -5.40 -15.69
CA LEU A 98 -0.36 -3.97 -15.41
C LEU A 98 -0.51 -3.71 -13.92
N LEU A 99 -1.35 -4.49 -13.24
CA LEU A 99 -1.55 -4.37 -11.78
C LEU A 99 -0.26 -4.67 -11.02
N GLU A 100 0.44 -5.76 -11.35
CA GLU A 100 1.71 -6.13 -10.73
C GLU A 100 2.74 -4.99 -10.85
N ASN A 101 2.90 -4.42 -12.05
CA ASN A 101 3.84 -3.33 -12.27
C ASN A 101 3.44 -2.06 -11.48
N ALA A 102 2.16 -1.68 -11.49
CA ALA A 102 1.68 -0.51 -10.76
C ALA A 102 1.80 -0.68 -9.23
N PHE A 103 1.55 -1.88 -8.71
CA PHE A 103 1.69 -2.18 -7.28
C PHE A 103 3.15 -2.26 -6.85
N SER A 104 4.04 -2.77 -7.72
CA SER A 104 5.48 -2.75 -7.48
C SER A 104 6.01 -1.32 -7.36
N GLU A 105 5.59 -0.43 -8.27
CA GLU A 105 5.94 0.98 -8.18
C GLU A 105 5.33 1.67 -6.96
N THR A 106 4.07 1.34 -6.64
CA THR A 106 3.40 1.83 -5.42
C THR A 106 4.17 1.44 -4.16
N TYR A 107 4.62 0.18 -4.08
CA TYR A 107 5.42 -0.31 -2.96
C TYR A 107 6.76 0.44 -2.87
N ARG A 108 7.46 0.62 -3.99
CA ARG A 108 8.73 1.36 -4.03
C ARG A 108 8.62 2.78 -3.47
N VAL A 109 7.58 3.52 -3.86
CA VAL A 109 7.42 4.93 -3.48
C VAL A 109 6.84 5.13 -2.08
N LEU A 110 6.13 4.13 -1.54
CA LEU A 110 5.58 4.20 -0.19
C LEU A 110 6.68 4.09 0.87
N VAL A 111 6.57 4.88 1.93
CA VAL A 111 7.40 4.74 3.13
C VAL A 111 7.12 3.40 3.81
N ASN A 112 8.08 2.95 4.60
CA ASN A 112 7.87 1.83 5.51
C ASN A 112 6.70 2.13 6.48
N GLY A 113 5.70 1.25 6.50
CA GLY A 113 4.46 1.47 7.25
C GLY A 113 3.43 2.39 6.55
N GLY A 114 3.72 2.85 5.34
CA GLY A 114 2.77 3.53 4.45
C GLY A 114 1.59 2.64 4.08
N ARG A 115 0.53 3.26 3.55
CA ARG A 115 -0.73 2.55 3.24
C ARG A 115 -1.09 2.66 1.76
N ALA A 116 -1.45 1.54 1.16
CA ALA A 116 -2.08 1.50 -0.16
C ALA A 116 -3.56 1.13 -0.01
N CYS A 117 -4.43 1.98 -0.53
CA CYS A 117 -5.87 1.76 -0.62
C CYS A 117 -6.22 1.53 -2.10
N ILE A 118 -6.53 0.28 -2.45
CA ILE A 118 -6.76 -0.12 -3.84
C ILE A 118 -8.21 -0.57 -3.98
N ASN A 119 -8.99 0.13 -4.79
CA ASN A 119 -10.37 -0.23 -5.09
C ASN A 119 -10.42 -1.18 -6.29
N ILE A 120 -10.64 -2.47 -6.04
CA ILE A 120 -10.70 -3.51 -7.08
C ILE A 120 -12.11 -4.11 -7.14
N ALA A 121 -12.69 -4.20 -8.33
CA ALA A 121 -13.93 -4.92 -8.57
C ALA A 121 -13.60 -6.33 -9.09
N ASN A 122 -14.34 -7.34 -8.64
CA ASN A 122 -14.25 -8.67 -9.24
C ASN A 122 -14.80 -8.63 -10.68
N LEU A 123 -14.06 -9.19 -11.63
CA LEU A 123 -14.50 -9.30 -13.02
C LEU A 123 -15.37 -10.54 -13.17
N GLY A 124 -16.62 -10.35 -13.61
CA GLY A 124 -17.52 -11.47 -13.80
C GLY A 124 -18.91 -11.12 -14.33
N ARG A 125 -19.13 -11.43 -15.61
CA ARG A 125 -20.33 -12.16 -16.04
C ARG A 125 -19.88 -13.40 -16.82
N LYS A 126 -19.51 -14.45 -16.07
CA LYS A 126 -19.08 -15.81 -16.51
C LYS A 126 -17.91 -15.85 -17.53
N PRO A 127 -16.77 -16.49 -17.18
CA PRO A 127 -16.40 -17.10 -15.90
C PRO A 127 -16.14 -16.05 -14.81
N TYR A 128 -16.20 -16.45 -13.55
CA TYR A 128 -15.87 -15.59 -12.40
C TYR A 128 -14.36 -15.55 -12.20
N ILE A 129 -13.79 -14.36 -12.04
CA ILE A 129 -12.35 -14.16 -11.81
C ILE A 129 -12.14 -13.49 -10.43
N PRO A 130 -11.64 -14.23 -9.41
CA PRO A 130 -11.39 -13.68 -8.09
C PRO A 130 -10.07 -12.89 -8.05
N LEU A 131 -10.09 -11.64 -8.54
CA LEU A 131 -8.89 -10.81 -8.61
C LEU A 131 -8.20 -10.60 -7.26
N SER A 132 -8.96 -10.52 -6.17
CA SER A 132 -8.42 -10.40 -4.80
C SER A 132 -7.42 -11.52 -4.46
N ASP A 133 -7.71 -12.74 -4.90
CA ASP A 133 -6.93 -13.92 -4.56
C ASP A 133 -5.64 -14.00 -5.39
N TYR A 134 -5.68 -13.52 -6.63
CA TYR A 134 -4.49 -13.41 -7.48
C TYR A 134 -3.53 -12.37 -6.92
N ILE A 135 -4.06 -11.20 -6.55
CA ILE A 135 -3.24 -10.06 -6.10
C ILE A 135 -2.55 -10.38 -4.77
N SER A 136 -3.24 -11.06 -3.87
CA SER A 136 -2.71 -11.45 -2.56
C SER A 136 -1.57 -12.49 -2.64
N LYS A 137 -1.39 -13.18 -3.78
CA LYS A 137 -0.34 -14.20 -3.96
C LYS A 137 0.94 -13.66 -4.60
N THR A 138 0.87 -12.50 -5.24
CA THR A 138 1.99 -11.87 -5.96
C THR A 138 2.67 -10.75 -5.15
N SER A 139 2.14 -10.43 -3.97
CA SER A 139 2.66 -9.40 -3.05
C SER A 139 3.71 -9.97 -2.09
#